data_AF-A0A7C3PW01-F1
#
_entry.id   AF-A0A7C3PW01-F1
#
_cell.length_a   1.000
_cell.length_b   1.000
_cell.length_c   1.000
_cell.angle_alpha   90.00
_cell.angle_beta   90.00
_cell.angle_gamma   90.00
#
_symmetry.space_group_name_H-M   'P 1'
#
loop_
_entity.id
_entity.type
_entity.pdbx_description
1 polymer ?
#
loop_
_entity_poly.entity_id
_entity_poly.type
_entity_poly.pdbx_seq_one_letter_code
_entity_poly.pdbx_strand_id
1 'polypeptide(L)'
;MSKKALYSLLALLVAVTMILSACGPAATETPSAPTVSGSVGIVLPTKDEPRWIQDETRFKDAFTAAGYNVEILFSQGDSAKEKANVEALITKGIKVLILTPQDGAAAAAAAEAAHAAGVKVIAYDRLILNTDAVD
;
A
#
# COMPACT_ATOMS: atom_id res chain seq x y z
N MET A 1 -47.02 34.23 -40.69
CA MET A 1 -45.84 34.20 -39.79
C MET A 1 -44.58 34.35 -40.65
N SER A 2 -43.75 35.38 -40.44
CA SER A 2 -42.57 35.59 -41.29
C SER A 2 -41.54 34.48 -41.04
N LYS A 3 -40.80 34.05 -42.06
CA LYS A 3 -39.78 32.98 -41.94
C LYS A 3 -38.76 33.28 -40.82
N LYS A 4 -38.50 34.56 -40.55
CA LYS A 4 -37.64 35.06 -39.45
C LYS A 4 -38.23 34.80 -38.05
N ALA A 5 -39.55 34.90 -37.90
CA ALA A 5 -40.24 34.56 -36.65
C ALA A 5 -40.25 33.04 -36.39
N LEU A 6 -40.31 32.23 -37.45
CA LEU A 6 -40.25 30.77 -37.36
C LEU A 6 -38.85 30.27 -36.94
N TYR A 7 -37.77 30.85 -37.48
CA TYR A 7 -36.40 30.53 -37.06
C TYR A 7 -36.07 31.00 -35.64
N SER A 8 -36.63 32.14 -35.21
CA SER A 8 -36.44 32.63 -33.84
C SER A 8 -37.17 31.76 -32.81
N LEU A 9 -38.33 31.22 -33.16
CA LEU A 9 -39.09 30.30 -32.30
C LEU A 9 -38.43 28.92 -32.21
N LEU A 10 -37.81 28.45 -33.30
CA LEU A 10 -37.08 27.18 -33.33
C LEU A 10 -35.74 27.24 -32.56
N ALA A 11 -35.03 28.38 -32.63
CA ALA A 11 -33.81 28.62 -31.85
C ALA A 11 -34.10 28.71 -30.34
N LEU A 12 -35.24 29.30 -29.96
CA LEU A 12 -35.67 29.37 -28.56
C LEU A 12 -36.09 27.98 -28.03
N LEU A 13 -36.69 27.13 -28.86
CA LEU A 13 -37.09 25.77 -28.48
C LEU A 13 -35.88 24.83 -28.23
N VAL A 14 -34.79 25.00 -28.98
CA VAL A 14 -33.54 24.23 -28.80
C VAL A 14 -32.75 24.71 -27.57
N ALA A 15 -32.84 25.99 -27.20
CA ALA A 15 -32.19 26.53 -26.00
C ALA A 15 -32.87 26.11 -24.69
N VAL A 16 -34.19 25.88 -24.72
CA VAL A 16 -34.98 25.50 -23.52
C VAL A 16 -34.81 24.02 -23.16
N THR A 17 -34.50 23.13 -24.11
CA THR A 17 -34.28 21.70 -23.83
C THR A 17 -32.93 21.40 -23.17
N MET A 18 -31.96 22.33 -23.22
CA MET A 18 -30.65 22.16 -22.56
C MET A 18 -30.67 22.50 -21.06
N ILE A 19 -31.76 23.08 -20.54
CA ILE A 19 -31.83 23.55 -19.14
C ILE A 19 -32.48 22.51 -18.21
N LEU A 20 -33.16 21.49 -18.74
CA LEU A 20 -33.90 20.52 -17.91
C LEU A 20 -33.12 19.28 -17.47
N SER A 21 -31.85 19.09 -17.86
CA SER A 21 -31.04 17.95 -17.42
C SER A 21 -30.20 18.21 -16.15
N ALA A 22 -30.40 19.35 -15.48
CA ALA A 22 -29.56 19.76 -14.34
C ALA A 22 -30.08 19.34 -12.95
N CYS A 23 -31.16 18.57 -12.86
CA CYS A 23 -31.69 18.08 -11.59
C CYS A 23 -31.94 16.56 -11.65
N GLY A 24 -30.88 15.80 -11.90
CA GLY A 24 -30.80 14.42 -11.43
C GLY A 24 -30.31 14.43 -9.97
N PRO A 25 -30.69 13.44 -9.14
CA PRO A 25 -30.14 13.34 -7.79
C PRO A 25 -28.63 13.32 -7.91
N ALA A 26 -27.98 14.35 -7.34
CA ALA A 26 -26.54 14.41 -7.27
C ALA A 26 -26.10 13.15 -6.53
N ALA A 27 -25.56 12.19 -7.29
CA ALA A 27 -24.82 11.09 -6.71
C ALA A 27 -23.70 11.76 -5.92
N THR A 28 -23.83 11.79 -4.59
CA THR A 28 -22.71 11.97 -3.70
C THR A 28 -21.73 10.87 -4.06
N GLU A 29 -20.79 11.19 -4.93
CA GLU A 29 -19.54 10.44 -5.05
C GLU A 29 -18.84 10.66 -3.71
N THR A 30 -19.18 9.82 -2.74
CA THR A 30 -18.33 9.57 -1.59
C THR A 30 -16.96 9.30 -2.17
N PRO A 31 -15.90 10.07 -1.84
CA PRO A 31 -14.57 9.75 -2.30
C PRO A 31 -14.32 8.32 -1.84
N SER A 32 -14.28 7.37 -2.78
CA SER A 32 -13.80 6.03 -2.46
C SER A 32 -12.45 6.24 -1.85
N ALA A 33 -12.30 5.89 -0.57
CA ALA A 33 -11.01 5.85 0.07
C ALA A 33 -10.06 5.12 -0.90
N PRO A 34 -8.85 5.65 -1.15
CA PRO A 34 -7.93 5.01 -2.08
C PRO A 34 -7.86 3.54 -1.69
N THR A 35 -8.20 2.64 -2.62
CA THR A 35 -8.10 1.21 -2.40
C THR A 35 -6.61 0.95 -2.22
N VAL A 36 -6.16 0.88 -0.97
CA VAL A 36 -4.74 0.65 -0.68
C VAL A 36 -4.48 -0.80 -1.04
N SER A 37 -3.99 -0.99 -2.25
CA SER A 37 -3.66 -2.28 -2.83
C SER A 37 -2.17 -2.52 -2.62
N GLY A 38 -1.82 -3.65 -2.01
CA GLY A 38 -0.44 -4.01 -1.73
C GLY A 38 -0.34 -5.17 -0.76
N SER A 39 0.73 -5.94 -0.89
CA SER A 39 1.09 -7.00 0.06
C SER A 39 2.20 -6.48 0.98
N VAL A 40 2.09 -6.79 2.27
CA VAL A 40 3.10 -6.46 3.28
C VAL A 40 3.94 -7.69 3.57
N GLY A 41 5.26 -7.55 3.53
CA GLY A 41 6.18 -8.56 4.02
C GLY A 41 6.76 -8.14 5.36
N ILE A 42 6.86 -9.07 6.30
CA ILE A 42 7.49 -8.84 7.61
C ILE A 42 8.57 -9.89 7.82
N VAL A 43 9.76 -9.47 8.22
CA VAL A 43 10.84 -10.36 8.62
C VAL A 43 11.18 -10.12 10.10
N LEU A 44 10.93 -11.13 10.93
CA LEU A 44 11.16 -11.11 12.36
C LEU A 44 12.44 -11.88 12.74
N PRO A 45 13.11 -11.54 13.86
CA PRO A 45 14.47 -12.02 14.10
C PRO A 45 14.51 -13.49 14.53
N THR A 46 13.65 -13.94 15.45
CA THR A 46 13.67 -15.32 15.98
C THR A 46 12.32 -15.75 16.53
N LYS A 47 12.09 -17.07 16.65
CA LYS A 47 10.96 -17.65 17.39
C LYS A 47 11.29 -17.97 18.85
N ASP A 48 12.55 -17.83 19.25
CA ASP A 48 13.03 -18.19 20.59
C ASP A 48 12.61 -17.18 21.67
N GLU A 49 12.20 -15.97 21.26
CA GLU A 49 11.70 -14.94 22.16
C GLU A 49 10.16 -14.91 22.07
N PRO A 50 9.43 -15.10 23.19
CA PRO A 50 7.96 -15.07 23.21
C PRO A 50 7.35 -13.81 22.61
N ARG A 51 8.08 -12.70 22.67
CA ARG A 51 7.68 -11.41 22.11
C ARG A 51 7.41 -11.51 20.60
N TRP A 52 8.27 -12.16 19.83
CA TRP A 52 8.13 -12.20 18.36
C TRP A 52 6.98 -13.09 17.90
N ILE A 53 6.64 -14.12 18.68
CA ILE A 53 5.44 -14.93 18.45
C ILE A 53 4.18 -14.09 18.71
N GLN A 54 4.18 -13.27 19.76
CA GLN A 54 3.07 -12.36 20.05
C GLN A 54 2.92 -11.28 18.99
N ASP A 55 4.03 -10.69 18.53
CA ASP A 55 4.00 -9.67 17.49
C ASP A 55 3.58 -10.27 16.14
N GLU A 56 3.95 -11.51 15.80
CA GLU A 56 3.41 -12.21 14.62
C GLU A 56 1.87 -12.25 14.65
N THR A 57 1.27 -12.64 15.78
CA THR A 57 -0.19 -12.66 15.93
C THR A 57 -0.78 -11.26 15.79
N ARG A 58 -0.20 -10.27 16.48
CA ARG A 58 -0.70 -8.88 16.43
C ARG A 58 -0.62 -8.27 15.04
N PHE A 59 0.47 -8.53 14.30
CA PHE A 59 0.58 -8.08 12.92
C PHE A 59 -0.47 -8.72 12.03
N LYS A 60 -0.65 -10.05 12.12
CA LYS A 60 -1.69 -10.75 11.36
C LYS A 60 -3.07 -10.16 11.65
N ASP A 61 -3.42 -9.95 12.91
CA ASP A 61 -4.71 -9.39 13.30
C ASP A 61 -4.89 -7.96 12.78
N ALA A 62 -3.87 -7.11 12.95
CA ALA A 62 -3.92 -5.71 12.54
C ALA A 62 -4.04 -5.56 11.01
N PHE A 63 -3.21 -6.26 10.24
CA PHE A 63 -3.25 -6.19 8.78
C PHE A 63 -4.52 -6.83 8.21
N THR A 64 -4.99 -7.94 8.79
CA THR A 64 -6.27 -8.55 8.40
C THR A 64 -7.44 -7.61 8.65
N ALA A 65 -7.50 -6.99 9.84
CA ALA A 65 -8.55 -6.02 10.17
C ALA A 65 -8.51 -4.78 9.27
N ALA A 66 -7.33 -4.39 8.80
CA ALA A 66 -7.14 -3.29 7.87
C ALA A 66 -7.30 -3.69 6.38
N GLY A 67 -7.57 -4.96 6.07
CA GLY A 67 -7.82 -5.44 4.72
C GLY A 67 -6.57 -5.70 3.86
N TYR A 68 -5.39 -5.86 4.47
CA TYR A 68 -4.14 -6.14 3.78
C TYR A 68 -3.73 -7.61 3.87
N ASN A 69 -3.10 -8.10 2.81
CA ASN A 69 -2.38 -9.38 2.85
C ASN A 69 -1.01 -9.19 3.49
N VAL A 70 -0.68 -10.01 4.48
CA VAL A 70 0.61 -10.00 5.15
C VAL A 70 1.27 -11.37 5.10
N GLU A 71 2.56 -11.42 4.76
CA GLU A 71 3.40 -12.59 4.92
C GLU A 71 4.50 -12.31 5.94
N ILE A 72 4.66 -13.20 6.92
CA ILE A 72 5.62 -13.05 8.02
C ILE A 72 6.61 -14.22 7.97
N LEU A 73 7.89 -13.90 7.90
CA LEU A 73 8.99 -14.85 7.89
C LEU A 73 9.90 -14.62 9.11
N PHE A 74 10.63 -15.66 9.52
CA PHE A 74 11.58 -15.56 10.63
C PHE A 74 12.99 -15.95 10.20
N SER A 75 13.96 -15.10 10.54
CA SER A 75 15.37 -15.29 10.19
C SER A 75 16.11 -16.26 11.13
N GLN A 76 15.58 -16.49 12.34
CA GLN A 76 16.22 -17.35 13.36
C GLN A 76 17.64 -16.89 13.71
N GLY A 77 17.83 -15.57 13.83
CA GLY A 77 19.12 -14.95 14.16
C GLY A 77 20.17 -14.98 13.05
N ASP A 78 19.83 -15.50 11.87
CA ASP A 78 20.76 -15.65 10.75
C ASP A 78 20.55 -14.55 9.69
N SER A 79 21.57 -13.71 9.50
CA SER A 79 21.53 -12.59 8.54
C SER A 79 21.50 -13.04 7.07
N ALA A 80 22.07 -14.20 6.72
CA ALA A 80 22.00 -14.72 5.36
C ALA A 80 20.58 -15.20 5.05
N LYS A 81 19.94 -15.87 6.02
CA LYS A 81 18.52 -16.24 5.92
C LYS A 81 17.60 -15.04 5.90
N GLU A 82 17.90 -13.99 6.68
CA GLU A 82 17.20 -12.72 6.62
C GLU A 82 17.19 -12.13 5.21
N LYS A 83 18.38 -12.02 4.59
CA LYS A 83 18.49 -11.53 3.21
C LYS A 83 17.68 -12.40 2.24
N ALA A 84 17.77 -13.72 2.35
CA ALA A 84 17.01 -14.64 1.51
C ALA A 84 15.48 -14.50 1.70
N ASN A 85 15.02 -14.30 2.94
CA ASN A 85 13.61 -14.03 3.24
C ASN A 85 13.14 -12.73 2.57
N VAL A 86 13.95 -11.67 2.65
CA VAL A 86 13.64 -10.39 2.00
C VAL A 86 13.57 -10.55 0.47
N GLU A 87 14.54 -11.23 -0.15
CA GLU A 87 14.54 -11.53 -1.60
C GLU A 87 13.32 -12.35 -2.03
N ALA A 88 12.89 -13.32 -1.21
CA ALA A 88 11.69 -14.11 -1.46
C ALA A 88 10.41 -13.25 -1.39
N LEU A 89 10.30 -12.34 -0.43
CA LEU A 89 9.17 -11.42 -0.31
C LEU A 89 9.13 -10.42 -1.47
N ILE A 90 10.29 -9.87 -1.87
CA ILE A 90 10.42 -9.02 -3.06
C ILE A 90 9.89 -9.75 -4.30
N THR A 91 10.28 -11.01 -4.49
CA THR A 91 9.82 -11.85 -5.61
C THR A 91 8.30 -12.04 -5.61
N LYS A 92 7.69 -12.09 -4.42
CA LYS A 92 6.23 -12.14 -4.24
C LYS A 92 5.53 -10.80 -4.46
N GLY A 93 6.27 -9.73 -4.74
CA GLY A 93 5.72 -8.44 -5.13
C GLY A 93 5.17 -7.62 -3.95
N ILE A 94 5.72 -7.79 -2.74
CA ILE A 94 5.37 -6.92 -1.61
C ILE A 94 5.63 -5.45 -1.97
N LYS A 95 4.90 -4.54 -1.33
CA LYS A 95 5.06 -3.09 -1.49
C LYS A 95 5.70 -2.43 -0.28
N VAL A 96 5.59 -3.07 0.88
CA VAL A 96 6.19 -2.64 2.13
C VAL A 96 6.88 -3.84 2.78
N LEU A 97 8.11 -3.65 3.22
CA LEU A 97 8.89 -4.53 4.08
C LEU A 97 8.96 -3.92 5.47
N ILE A 98 8.52 -4.66 6.48
CA ILE A 98 8.81 -4.36 7.89
C ILE A 98 9.91 -5.32 8.33
N LEU A 99 11.07 -4.78 8.72
CA LEU A 99 12.24 -5.57 9.05
C LEU A 99 12.66 -5.31 10.50
N THR A 100 12.76 -6.38 11.28
CA THR A 100 13.35 -6.39 12.63
C THR A 100 14.59 -7.25 12.61
N PRO A 101 15.77 -6.67 12.38
CA PRO A 101 16.97 -7.45 12.19
C PRO A 101 17.54 -8.01 13.50
N GLN A 102 18.20 -9.17 13.45
CA GLN A 102 19.03 -9.62 14.58
C GLN A 102 20.30 -8.79 14.70
N ASP A 103 20.92 -8.49 13.56
CA ASP A 103 22.11 -7.64 13.42
C ASP A 103 21.76 -6.46 12.52
N GLY A 104 21.65 -5.27 13.10
CA GLY A 104 21.27 -4.05 12.39
C GLY A 104 22.27 -3.61 11.34
N ALA A 105 23.57 -3.91 11.51
CA ALA A 105 24.58 -3.56 10.52
C ALA A 105 24.56 -4.52 9.32
N ALA A 106 24.35 -5.82 9.56
CA ALA A 106 24.24 -6.82 8.50
C ALA A 106 22.95 -6.66 7.67
N ALA A 107 21.90 -6.10 8.26
CA ALA A 107 20.61 -5.87 7.61
C ALA A 107 20.65 -4.83 6.47
N ALA A 108 21.70 -4.01 6.40
CA ALA A 108 21.87 -2.98 5.36
C ALA A 108 21.67 -3.55 3.95
N ALA A 109 22.32 -4.67 3.65
CA ALA A 109 22.25 -5.30 2.33
C ALA A 109 20.85 -5.83 1.97
N ALA A 110 20.06 -6.24 2.98
CA ALA A 110 18.69 -6.68 2.76
C ALA A 110 17.76 -5.48 2.51
N ALA A 111 17.93 -4.40 3.28
CA ALA A 111 17.19 -3.15 3.11
C ALA A 111 17.46 -2.52 1.74
N GLU A 112 18.72 -2.45 1.32
CA GLU A 112 19.12 -1.95 0.01
C GLU A 112 18.53 -2.76 -1.14
N ALA A 113 18.47 -4.09 -1.02
CA ALA A 113 17.84 -4.94 -2.02
C ALA A 113 16.34 -4.66 -2.16
N ALA A 114 15.63 -4.45 -1.04
CA ALA A 114 14.22 -4.08 -1.04
C ALA A 114 13.99 -2.70 -1.66
N HIS A 115 14.78 -1.70 -1.26
CA HIS A 115 14.68 -0.35 -1.79
C HIS A 115 14.98 -0.30 -3.30
N ALA A 116 16.01 -1.03 -3.77
CA ALA A 116 16.32 -1.16 -5.19
C ALA A 116 15.19 -1.81 -6.00
N ALA A 117 14.37 -2.67 -5.37
CA ALA A 117 13.18 -3.26 -5.96
C ALA A 117 11.92 -2.35 -5.88
N GLY A 118 12.06 -1.12 -5.36
CA GLY A 118 10.95 -0.19 -5.17
C GLY A 118 10.00 -0.56 -4.02
N VAL A 119 10.45 -1.41 -3.09
CA VAL A 119 9.74 -1.77 -1.86
C VAL A 119 10.08 -0.75 -0.79
N LYS A 120 9.06 -0.26 -0.07
CA LYS A 120 9.26 0.64 1.07
C LYS A 120 9.77 -0.14 2.29
N VAL A 121 10.78 0.38 2.98
CA VAL A 121 11.46 -0.34 4.07
C VAL A 121 11.22 0.38 5.39
N ILE A 122 10.63 -0.32 6.35
CA ILE A 122 10.38 0.16 7.70
C ILE A 122 11.24 -0.67 8.67
N ALA A 123 12.14 -0.01 9.39
CA ALA A 123 12.82 -0.61 10.54
C ALA A 123 11.84 -0.69 11.72
N TYR A 124 11.64 -1.88 12.30
CA TYR A 124 10.77 -2.08 13.45
C TYR A 124 11.56 -2.63 14.64
N ASP A 125 11.40 -2.02 15.82
CA ASP A 125 12.10 -2.29 17.09
C ASP A 125 13.61 -2.07 17.08
N ARG A 126 14.30 -2.50 16.02
CA ARG A 126 15.76 -2.48 15.89
C ARG A 126 16.16 -1.68 14.66
N LEU A 127 17.14 -0.80 14.83
CA LEU A 127 17.64 0.06 13.76
C LEU A 127 18.39 -0.79 12.71
N ILE A 128 18.18 -0.44 11.45
CA ILE A 128 19.03 -0.85 10.34
C ILE A 128 20.12 0.22 10.23
N LEU A 129 21.39 -0.21 10.24
CA LEU A 129 22.55 0.67 10.27
C LEU A 129 23.30 0.61 8.94
N ASN A 130 24.22 1.55 8.70
CA ASN A 130 25.11 1.59 7.53
C ASN A 130 24.43 1.72 6.16
N THR A 131 23.18 2.18 6.12
CA THR A 131 22.46 2.46 4.87
C THR A 131 21.41 3.54 5.09
N ASP A 132 21.06 4.25 4.03
CA ASP A 132 19.93 5.18 3.99
C ASP A 132 18.66 4.53 3.40
N ALA A 133 18.69 3.22 3.15
CA ALA A 133 17.60 2.45 2.55
C ALA A 133 16.45 2.13 3.54
N VAL A 134 16.02 3.13 4.31
CA VAL A 134 14.89 3.08 5.25
C VAL A 134 14.03 4.32 5.01
N ASP A 135 12.70 4.15 4.95
CA ASP A 135 11.73 5.19 4.60
C ASP A 135 11.04 5.87 5.81
#